data_AF-A0A1X6NBT2-F1
#
_entry.id   AF-A0A1X6NBT2-F1
#
_cell.length_a   1.000
_cell.length_b   1.000
_cell.length_c   1.000
_cell.angle_alpha   90.00
_cell.angle_beta   90.00
_cell.angle_gamma   90.00
#
_symmetry.space_group_name_H-M   'P 1'
#
loop_
_entity.id
_entity.type
_entity.pdbx_description
1 polymer ?
#
loop_
_entity_poly.entity_id
_entity_poly.type
_entity_poly.pdbx_seq_one_letter_code
_entity_poly.pdbx_strand_id
1 'polypeptide(L)'
;MSSPKVIVQIAVAGAQILGKAFLAAGRQAVQNAKHRPEGGISGDVAGVQNATSGSITDKLTRDHRMTLDEARLILNLKKEDPAESVLQHYEHLFKANSPPPAPPKPAPGTRATPPLAYSHYVQSKVVRARERIDAELKAAEQPPASPPPPASPADASSTQSGGKPSS
;
A
#
# COMPACT_ATOMS: atom_id res chain seq x y z
N MET A 1 1.61 -49.28 -34.12
CA MET A 1 1.34 -48.20 -33.14
C MET A 1 2.45 -47.16 -33.24
N SER A 2 2.28 -46.10 -34.03
CA SER A 2 3.33 -45.08 -34.23
C SER A 2 3.19 -43.98 -33.17
N SER A 3 3.66 -44.30 -31.96
CA SER A 3 3.69 -43.46 -30.76
C SER A 3 4.52 -42.16 -30.85
N PRO A 4 5.62 -42.04 -31.62
CA PRO A 4 6.46 -40.83 -31.60
C PRO A 4 5.82 -39.59 -32.25
N LYS A 5 5.08 -39.76 -33.35
CA LYS A 5 4.49 -38.61 -34.09
C LYS A 5 3.39 -37.93 -33.27
N VAL A 6 2.59 -38.69 -32.54
CA VAL A 6 1.51 -38.16 -31.68
C VAL A 6 2.09 -37.34 -30.53
N ILE A 7 3.18 -37.81 -29.90
CA ILE A 7 3.86 -37.09 -28.82
C ILE A 7 4.41 -35.75 -29.31
N VAL A 8 5.08 -35.75 -30.47
CA VAL A 8 5.62 -34.51 -31.07
C VAL A 8 4.48 -33.53 -31.39
N GLN A 9 3.36 -34.01 -31.91
CA GLN A 9 2.22 -33.15 -32.25
C GLN A 9 1.56 -32.55 -31.01
N ILE A 10 1.44 -33.31 -29.92
CA ILE A 10 0.93 -32.81 -28.63
C ILE A 10 1.90 -31.79 -28.03
N ALA A 11 3.20 -32.05 -28.08
CA ALA A 11 4.21 -31.13 -27.56
C ALA A 11 4.20 -29.79 -28.32
N VAL A 12 4.14 -29.83 -29.65
CA VAL A 12 4.08 -28.63 -30.50
C VAL A 12 2.78 -27.86 -30.27
N ALA A 13 1.64 -28.55 -30.21
CA ALA A 13 0.35 -27.92 -29.93
C ALA A 13 0.33 -27.27 -28.53
N GLY A 14 0.83 -27.98 -27.51
CA GLY A 14 0.94 -27.49 -26.14
C GLY A 14 1.84 -26.25 -26.04
N ALA A 15 3.00 -26.27 -26.70
CA ALA A 15 3.93 -25.14 -26.73
C ALA A 15 3.31 -23.89 -27.40
N GLN A 16 2.54 -24.07 -28.48
CA GLN A 16 1.86 -22.95 -29.15
C GLN A 16 0.76 -22.32 -28.29
N ILE A 17 -0.02 -23.12 -27.58
CA ILE A 17 -1.08 -22.64 -26.69
C ILE A 17 -0.46 -21.90 -25.50
N LEU A 18 0.55 -22.50 -24.86
CA LEU A 18 1.25 -21.90 -23.73
C LEU A 18 1.94 -20.58 -24.13
N GLY A 19 2.64 -20.56 -25.26
CA GLY A 19 3.30 -19.35 -25.77
C GLY A 19 2.33 -18.22 -26.09
N LYS A 20 1.18 -18.52 -26.70
CA LYS A 20 0.11 -17.53 -26.95
C LYS A 20 -0.49 -16.97 -25.67
N ALA A 21 -0.70 -17.82 -24.65
CA ALA A 21 -1.23 -17.40 -23.36
C ALA A 21 -0.26 -16.48 -22.62
N PHE A 22 1.04 -16.83 -22.55
CA PHE A 22 2.07 -15.97 -21.95
C PHE A 22 2.19 -14.62 -22.68
N LEU A 23 2.11 -14.61 -24.02
CA LEU A 23 2.16 -13.36 -24.78
C LEU A 23 0.93 -12.47 -24.50
N ALA A 24 -0.26 -13.06 -24.44
CA ALA A 24 -1.49 -12.33 -24.13
C ALA A 24 -1.46 -11.77 -22.70
N ALA A 25 -1.08 -12.59 -21.72
CA ALA A 25 -0.91 -12.17 -20.33
C ALA A 25 0.17 -11.09 -20.19
N GLY A 26 1.30 -11.23 -20.89
CA GLY A 26 2.36 -10.23 -20.92
C GLY A 26 1.89 -8.90 -21.52
N ARG A 27 1.12 -8.92 -22.62
CA ARG A 27 0.50 -7.70 -23.18
C ARG A 27 -0.50 -7.06 -22.24
N GLN A 28 -1.26 -7.85 -21.50
CA GLN A 28 -2.20 -7.35 -20.49
C GLN A 28 -1.46 -6.73 -19.30
N ALA A 29 -0.39 -7.38 -18.83
CA ALA A 29 0.48 -6.84 -17.79
C ALA A 29 1.11 -5.51 -18.19
N VAL A 30 1.59 -5.40 -19.44
CA VAL A 30 2.16 -4.15 -19.98
C VAL A 30 1.09 -3.06 -20.10
N GLN A 31 -0.13 -3.38 -20.52
CA GLN A 31 -1.21 -2.39 -20.57
C GLN A 31 -1.59 -1.89 -19.17
N ASN A 32 -1.72 -2.79 -18.20
CA ASN A 32 -1.95 -2.44 -16.81
C ASN A 32 -0.79 -1.61 -16.23
N ALA A 33 0.45 -1.89 -16.65
CA ALA A 33 1.62 -1.12 -16.27
C ALA A 33 1.75 0.23 -17.01
N LYS A 34 1.23 0.38 -18.24
CA LYS A 34 1.19 1.66 -18.97
C LYS A 34 0.11 2.61 -18.48
N HIS A 35 -0.98 2.07 -17.94
CA HIS A 35 -1.96 2.85 -17.19
C HIS A 35 -1.51 3.18 -15.77
N ARG A 36 -0.34 2.68 -15.36
CA ARG A 36 0.40 3.21 -14.22
C ARG A 36 1.13 4.48 -14.70
N PRO A 37 0.89 5.65 -14.11
CA PRO A 37 1.50 6.90 -14.59
C PRO A 37 3.04 6.79 -14.58
N GLU A 38 3.65 7.18 -15.69
CA GLU A 38 5.11 7.24 -15.84
C GLU A 38 5.70 8.31 -14.90
N GLY A 39 6.47 7.86 -13.91
CA GLY A 39 7.07 8.72 -12.89
C GLY A 39 7.26 8.04 -11.53
N GLY A 40 6.65 6.87 -11.30
CA GLY A 40 6.78 6.14 -10.05
C GLY A 40 8.07 5.31 -9.94
N ILE A 41 9.21 5.95 -9.65
CA ILE A 41 10.28 5.23 -8.95
C ILE A 41 9.85 5.09 -7.48
N SER A 42 9.92 3.86 -7.00
CA SER A 42 9.68 3.39 -5.63
C SER A 42 8.22 3.09 -5.27
N GLY A 43 7.98 1.85 -4.84
CA GLY A 43 6.68 1.22 -4.59
C GLY A 43 5.76 1.88 -3.54
N ASP A 44 6.15 3.02 -2.98
CA ASP A 44 5.42 3.79 -1.95
C ASP A 44 4.18 4.52 -2.48
N VAL A 45 4.17 4.94 -3.76
CA VAL A 45 3.25 6.01 -4.21
C VAL A 45 2.10 5.51 -5.08
N ALA A 46 2.22 4.30 -5.64
CA ALA A 46 1.28 3.80 -6.64
C ALA A 46 -0.15 3.56 -6.09
N GLY A 47 -0.27 3.13 -4.84
CA GLY A 47 -1.57 3.00 -4.19
C GLY A 47 -2.11 4.32 -3.62
N VAL A 48 -1.21 5.23 -3.25
CA VAL A 48 -1.56 6.54 -2.69
C VAL A 48 -2.12 7.50 -3.74
N GLN A 49 -1.64 7.43 -4.97
CA GLN A 49 -2.14 8.25 -6.09
C GLN A 49 -3.61 7.96 -6.43
N ASN A 50 -4.06 6.72 -6.21
CA ASN A 50 -5.43 6.30 -6.48
C ASN A 50 -6.37 6.55 -5.28
N ALA A 51 -5.84 6.92 -4.12
CA ALA A 51 -6.61 7.22 -2.93
C ALA A 51 -7.17 8.66 -2.99
N THR A 52 -8.00 8.95 -3.99
CA THR A 52 -8.57 10.29 -4.22
C THR A 52 -9.96 10.46 -3.62
N SER A 53 -10.57 9.39 -3.11
CA SER A 53 -11.92 9.43 -2.54
C SER A 53 -11.94 10.08 -1.15
N GLY A 54 -13.15 10.42 -0.69
CA GLY A 54 -13.41 10.86 0.68
C GLY A 54 -13.51 9.71 1.70
N SER A 55 -13.33 8.46 1.27
CA SER A 55 -13.42 7.28 2.13
C SER A 55 -12.37 7.32 3.25
N ILE A 56 -12.69 6.70 4.39
CA ILE A 56 -11.76 6.65 5.53
C ILE A 56 -10.48 5.90 5.14
N THR A 57 -10.61 4.77 4.44
CA THR A 57 -9.49 3.97 3.94
C THR A 57 -8.58 4.77 2.99
N ASP A 58 -9.12 5.66 2.15
CA ASP A 58 -8.33 6.52 1.26
C ASP A 58 -7.59 7.61 2.04
N LYS A 59 -8.24 8.22 3.04
CA LYS A 59 -7.59 9.18 3.94
C LYS A 59 -6.41 8.53 4.67
N LEU A 60 -6.62 7.37 5.28
CA LEU A 60 -5.56 6.60 5.94
C LEU A 60 -4.43 6.22 4.98
N THR A 61 -4.76 5.89 3.73
CA THR A 61 -3.75 5.58 2.70
C THR A 61 -2.87 6.80 2.38
N ARG A 62 -3.44 8.00 2.36
CA ARG A 62 -2.69 9.26 2.16
C ARG A 62 -1.82 9.62 3.36
N ASP A 63 -2.35 9.42 4.57
CA ASP A 63 -1.66 9.77 5.82
C ASP A 63 -0.43 8.88 6.06
N HIS A 64 -0.59 7.56 5.90
CA HIS A 64 0.52 6.61 6.06
C HIS A 64 1.37 6.44 4.80
N ARG A 65 0.94 7.03 3.67
CA ARG A 65 1.51 6.85 2.32
C ARG A 65 1.68 5.38 1.96
N MET A 66 0.65 4.58 2.27
CA MET A 66 0.68 3.13 2.11
C MET A 66 -0.74 2.56 2.14
N THR A 67 -1.00 1.61 1.25
CA THR A 67 -2.30 0.92 1.21
C THR A 67 -2.42 -0.14 2.31
N LEU A 68 -3.64 -0.51 2.67
CA LEU A 68 -3.89 -1.59 3.62
C LEU A 68 -3.31 -2.93 3.14
N ASP A 69 -3.42 -3.22 1.84
CA ASP A 69 -2.89 -4.45 1.25
C ASP A 69 -1.35 -4.46 1.25
N GLU A 70 -0.70 -3.33 1.00
CA GLU A 70 0.76 -3.20 1.14
C GLU A 70 1.20 -3.39 2.60
N ALA A 71 0.48 -2.81 3.56
CA ALA A 71 0.78 -2.98 4.98
C ALA A 71 0.70 -4.45 5.41
N ARG A 72 -0.34 -5.18 4.97
CA ARG A 72 -0.47 -6.63 5.18
C ARG A 72 0.65 -7.40 4.52
N LEU A 73 1.04 -7.04 3.30
CA LEU A 73 2.14 -7.70 2.59
C LEU A 73 3.49 -7.51 3.31
N ILE A 74 3.77 -6.29 3.80
CA ILE A 74 5.00 -5.99 4.56
C ILE A 74 5.07 -6.81 5.85
N LEU A 75 3.94 -6.94 6.56
CA LEU A 75 3.88 -7.75 7.77
C LEU A 75 3.65 -9.25 7.50
N ASN A 76 3.61 -9.66 6.23
CA ASN A 76 3.34 -11.05 5.81
C ASN A 76 2.06 -11.61 6.45
N LEU A 77 0.97 -10.85 6.32
CA LEU A 77 -0.36 -11.17 6.84
C LEU A 77 -1.35 -11.41 5.69
N LYS A 78 -2.30 -12.30 5.94
CA LYS A 78 -3.49 -12.54 5.11
C LYS A 78 -4.66 -11.68 5.61
N LYS A 79 -5.74 -11.63 4.82
CA LYS A 79 -6.92 -10.80 5.17
C LYS A 79 -7.70 -11.38 6.36
N GLU A 80 -7.64 -12.69 6.50
CA GLU A 80 -8.28 -13.51 7.51
C GLU A 80 -7.45 -13.69 8.79
N ASP A 81 -6.21 -13.18 8.82
CA ASP A 81 -5.36 -13.30 10.00
C ASP A 81 -5.92 -12.45 11.17
N PRO A 82 -5.85 -12.97 12.40
CA PRO A 82 -6.43 -12.30 13.56
C PRO A 82 -5.60 -11.06 13.95
N ALA A 83 -6.22 -10.07 14.60
CA ALA A 83 -5.56 -8.80 14.92
C ALA A 83 -4.29 -8.97 15.77
N GLU A 84 -4.25 -10.00 16.62
CA GLU A 84 -3.11 -10.34 17.48
C GLU A 84 -1.85 -10.72 16.67
N SER A 85 -2.03 -11.27 15.47
CA SER A 85 -0.91 -11.67 14.59
C SER A 85 -0.10 -10.46 14.11
N VAL A 86 -0.72 -9.27 14.03
CA VAL A 86 -0.09 -8.03 13.59
C VAL A 86 1.10 -7.69 14.50
N LEU A 87 0.90 -7.76 15.81
CA LEU A 87 1.93 -7.43 16.79
C LEU A 87 3.09 -8.43 16.74
N GLN A 88 2.77 -9.72 16.66
CA GLN A 88 3.79 -10.78 16.60
C GLN A 88 4.68 -10.65 15.36
N HIS A 89 4.08 -10.41 14.20
CA HIS A 89 4.82 -10.24 12.95
C HIS A 89 5.62 -8.94 12.94
N TYR A 90 5.04 -7.85 13.46
CA TYR A 90 5.73 -6.58 13.64
C TYR A 90 6.98 -6.74 14.50
N GLU A 91 6.87 -7.35 15.69
CA GLU A 91 8.01 -7.51 16.60
C GLU A 91 9.12 -8.36 15.98
N HIS A 92 8.74 -9.44 15.31
CA HIS A 92 9.69 -10.30 14.61
C HIS A 92 10.45 -9.55 13.51
N LEU A 93 9.73 -8.90 12.59
CA LEU A 93 10.32 -8.17 11.47
C LEU A 93 11.10 -6.94 11.91
N PHE A 94 10.61 -6.21 12.92
CA PHE A 94 11.29 -5.05 13.48
C PHE A 94 12.63 -5.44 14.11
N LYS A 95 12.64 -6.52 14.91
CA LYS A 95 13.87 -7.04 15.52
C LYS A 95 14.86 -7.55 14.46
N ALA A 96 14.38 -8.29 13.46
CA ALA A 96 15.23 -8.84 12.40
C ALA A 96 15.91 -7.75 11.55
N ASN A 97 15.28 -6.57 11.43
CA ASN A 97 15.78 -5.45 10.63
C ASN A 97 16.34 -4.29 11.48
N SER A 98 16.50 -4.48 12.79
CA SER A 98 17.05 -3.45 13.67
C SER A 98 18.55 -3.24 13.44
N PRO A 99 19.08 -2.04 13.76
CA PRO A 99 20.51 -1.79 13.68
C PRO A 99 21.32 -2.86 14.43
N PRO A 100 22.35 -3.45 13.80
CA PRO A 100 23.18 -4.45 14.45
C PRO A 100 23.94 -3.84 15.63
N PRO A 101 24.32 -4.67 16.62
CA PRO A 101 25.13 -4.21 17.73
C PRO A 101 26.43 -3.57 17.21
N ALA A 102 26.85 -2.49 17.87
CA ALA A 102 28.08 -1.80 17.50
C ALA A 102 29.27 -2.79 17.55
N PRO A 103 30.15 -2.78 16.53
CA PRO A 103 31.31 -3.66 16.55
C PRO A 103 32.18 -3.34 17.76
N PRO A 104 32.85 -4.35 18.35
CA PRO A 104 33.79 -4.12 19.44
C PRO A 104 34.88 -3.15 18.98
N LYS A 105 35.31 -2.25 19.87
CA LYS A 105 36.40 -1.31 19.57
C LYS A 105 37.62 -2.12 19.11
N PRO A 106 38.20 -1.80 17.94
CA PRO A 106 39.40 -2.49 17.49
C PRO A 106 40.53 -2.26 18.48
N ALA A 107 41.36 -3.29 18.70
CA ALA A 107 42.57 -3.11 19.48
C ALA A 107 43.53 -2.16 18.72
N PRO A 108 44.41 -1.42 19.41
CA PRO A 108 45.38 -0.55 18.76
C PRO A 108 46.20 -1.36 17.72
N GLY A 109 46.16 -0.93 16.46
CA GLY A 109 46.88 -1.59 15.36
C GLY A 109 46.11 -2.67 14.59
N THR A 110 44.85 -3.00 14.95
CA THR A 110 44.00 -3.91 14.17
C THR A 110 42.93 -3.17 13.37
N ARG A 111 42.60 -3.67 12.16
CA ARG A 111 41.49 -3.13 11.35
C ARG A 111 40.14 -3.47 12.01
N ALA A 112 39.27 -2.46 12.10
CA ALA A 112 37.88 -2.68 12.51
C ALA A 112 37.13 -3.54 11.49
N THR A 113 36.32 -4.47 11.97
CA THR A 113 35.31 -5.15 11.15
C THR A 113 34.22 -4.15 10.76
N PRO A 114 33.82 -4.07 9.48
CA PRO A 114 32.71 -3.21 9.09
C PRO A 114 31.42 -3.70 9.79
N PRO A 115 30.55 -2.79 10.24
CA PRO A 115 29.27 -3.18 10.81
C PRO A 115 28.42 -3.90 9.76
N LEU A 116 27.57 -4.81 10.23
CA LEU A 116 26.54 -5.41 9.39
C LEU A 116 25.67 -4.30 8.80
N ALA A 117 25.26 -4.45 7.54
CA ALA A 117 24.39 -3.47 6.90
C ALA A 117 22.98 -3.56 7.49
N TYR A 118 22.38 -2.42 7.83
CA TYR A 118 20.97 -2.32 8.20
C TYR A 118 20.28 -1.28 7.33
N SER A 119 18.99 -1.48 7.07
CA SER A 119 18.19 -0.53 6.29
C SER A 119 17.18 0.17 7.20
N HIS A 120 17.44 1.44 7.49
CA HIS A 120 16.47 2.30 8.18
C HIS A 120 15.15 2.41 7.40
N TYR A 121 15.21 2.35 6.06
CA TYR A 121 14.01 2.38 5.22
C TYR A 121 13.10 1.17 5.47
N VAL A 122 13.69 -0.04 5.52
CA VAL A 122 12.92 -1.27 5.79
C VAL A 122 12.31 -1.22 7.19
N GLN A 123 13.08 -0.79 8.20
CA GLN A 123 12.57 -0.64 9.56
C GLN A 123 11.42 0.38 9.62
N SER A 124 11.57 1.53 8.95
CA SER A 124 10.52 2.55 8.86
C SER A 124 9.26 2.02 8.17
N LYS A 125 9.41 1.17 7.16
CA LYS A 125 8.29 0.53 6.45
C LYS A 125 7.52 -0.44 7.34
N VAL A 126 8.21 -1.24 8.13
CA VAL A 126 7.59 -2.17 9.10
C VAL A 126 6.79 -1.40 10.15
N VAL A 127 7.34 -0.29 10.67
CA VAL A 127 6.64 0.58 11.64
C VAL A 127 5.37 1.17 11.03
N ARG A 128 5.46 1.80 9.85
CA ARG A 128 4.28 2.36 9.19
C ARG A 128 3.24 1.29 8.86
N ALA A 129 3.65 0.07 8.55
CA ALA A 129 2.73 -1.00 8.17
C ALA A 129 1.84 -1.38 9.35
N ARG A 130 2.45 -1.50 10.54
CA ARG A 130 1.71 -1.66 11.78
C ARG A 130 0.76 -0.48 12.02
N GLU A 131 1.26 0.75 12.00
CA GLU A 131 0.44 1.95 12.25
C GLU A 131 -0.77 2.04 11.31
N ARG A 132 -0.57 1.69 10.03
CA ARG A 132 -1.64 1.69 9.02
C ARG A 132 -2.72 0.65 9.33
N ILE A 133 -2.35 -0.55 9.78
CA ILE A 133 -3.31 -1.60 10.14
C ILE A 133 -4.03 -1.23 11.45
N ASP A 134 -3.29 -0.74 12.46
CA ASP A 134 -3.85 -0.28 13.73
C ASP A 134 -4.88 0.85 13.51
N ALA A 135 -4.60 1.77 12.57
CA ALA A 135 -5.53 2.83 12.21
C ALA A 135 -6.80 2.32 11.50
N GLU A 136 -6.71 1.27 10.66
CA GLU A 136 -7.88 0.66 10.03
C GLU A 136 -8.75 -0.06 11.06
N LEU A 137 -8.14 -0.80 11.99
CA LEU A 137 -8.85 -1.50 13.08
C LEU A 137 -9.59 -0.50 13.95
N LYS A 138 -8.93 0.61 14.32
CA LYS A 138 -9.56 1.68 15.10
C LYS A 138 -10.69 2.37 14.34
N ALA A 139 -10.55 2.57 13.03
CA ALA A 139 -11.59 3.14 12.18
C ALA A 139 -12.81 2.19 12.05
N ALA A 140 -12.60 0.88 12.10
CA ALA A 140 -13.67 -0.11 12.08
C ALA A 140 -14.47 -0.17 13.39
N GLU A 141 -13.85 0.16 14.53
CA GLU A 141 -14.52 0.23 15.84
C GLU A 141 -15.34 1.52 16.05
N GLN A 142 -15.07 2.59 15.30
CA GLN A 142 -15.88 3.81 15.38
C GLN A 142 -17.15 3.68 14.53
N PRO A 143 -18.36 3.81 15.10
CA PRO A 143 -19.59 3.86 14.32
C PRO A 143 -19.56 5.09 13.40
N PRO A 144 -20.18 5.02 12.20
CA PRO A 144 -20.18 6.13 11.26
C PRO A 144 -20.79 7.36 11.95
N ALA A 145 -20.00 8.43 12.05
CA ALA A 145 -20.50 9.72 12.50
C ALA A 145 -21.72 10.08 11.63
N SER A 146 -22.84 10.34 12.30
CA SER A 146 -24.13 10.68 11.71
C SER A 146 -23.97 11.71 10.58
N PRO A 147 -24.72 11.60 9.48
CA PRO A 147 -24.64 12.57 8.39
C PRO A 147 -24.91 13.98 8.94
N PRO A 148 -24.26 15.03 8.38
CA PRO A 148 -24.54 16.40 8.77
C PRO A 148 -26.05 16.66 8.58
N PRO A 149 -26.71 17.39 9.50
CA PRO A 149 -28.11 17.71 9.35
C PRO A 149 -28.33 18.42 7.99
N PRO A 150 -29.44 18.14 7.28
CA PRO A 150 -29.73 18.80 6.03
C PRO A 150 -29.74 20.31 6.26
N ALA A 151 -29.00 21.05 5.43
CA ALA A 151 -29.03 22.49 5.43
C ALA A 151 -30.49 22.94 5.24
N SER A 152 -31.07 23.54 6.28
CA SER A 152 -32.39 24.16 6.19
C SER A 152 -32.36 25.22 5.09
N PRO A 153 -33.27 25.16 4.10
CA PRO A 153 -33.45 26.27 3.18
C PRO A 153 -34.27 27.38 3.85
N ALA A 154 -34.01 28.61 3.43
CA ALA A 154 -34.78 29.84 3.70
C ALA A 154 -34.46 30.59 5.00
N ASP A 155 -33.52 31.53 4.89
CA ASP A 155 -33.84 32.91 5.28
C ASP A 155 -33.55 33.82 4.08
N ALA A 156 -34.47 33.79 3.12
CA ALA A 156 -34.56 34.75 2.03
C ALA A 156 -35.62 35.78 2.41
N SER A 157 -35.36 36.60 3.42
CA SER A 157 -36.23 37.74 3.74
C SER A 157 -35.52 38.77 4.60
N SER A 158 -34.78 39.68 3.97
CA SER A 158 -34.79 41.14 4.26
C SER A 158 -33.57 41.87 3.68
N THR A 159 -33.52 42.09 2.36
CA THR A 159 -32.68 43.18 1.82
C THR A 159 -33.27 43.75 0.54
N GLN A 160 -34.21 44.69 0.70
CA GLN A 160 -34.59 45.77 -0.23
C GLN A 160 -35.76 46.51 0.44
N SER A 161 -35.91 47.83 0.47
CA SER A 161 -35.26 48.93 -0.21
C SER A 161 -35.69 50.22 0.52
N GLY A 162 -34.95 51.31 0.37
CA GLY A 162 -35.52 52.65 0.60
C GLY A 162 -34.57 53.66 1.18
N GLY A 163 -33.67 54.18 0.35
CA GLY A 163 -33.03 55.47 0.62
C GLY A 163 -33.98 56.62 0.27
N LYS A 164 -34.03 57.65 1.12
CA LYS A 164 -33.86 59.06 0.73
C LYS A 164 -33.79 59.96 1.99
N PRO A 165 -32.81 60.87 2.10
CA PRO A 165 -32.83 61.96 3.06
C PRO A 165 -33.46 63.23 2.44
N SER A 166 -34.28 63.94 3.22
CA SER A 166 -34.70 65.31 2.90
C SER A 166 -34.93 66.10 4.19
N SER A 167 -34.00 67.03 4.43
CA SER A 167 -34.28 68.45 4.70
C SER A 167 -33.60 69.25 3.61
#